data_AF-A0A3Q8YGU2-F1
#
_entry.id   AF-A0A3Q8YGU2-F1
#
_cell.length_a   1.000
_cell.length_b   1.000
_cell.length_c   1.000
_cell.angle_alpha   90.00
_cell.angle_beta   90.00
_cell.angle_gamma   90.00
#
_symmetry.space_group_name_H-M   'P 1'
#
loop_
_entity.id
_entity.type
_entity.pdbx_description
1 polymer ?
#
loop_
_entity_poly.entity_id
_entity_poly.type
_entity_poly.pdbx_seq_one_letter_code
_entity_poly.pdbx_strand_id
1 'polypeptide(L)'
;MNQRGNNNGVEGLEGTRHTPNFVVHFRRNEFYDPRFPPFWELTVSNSRHSYRVMVGIPADQLDLAIKKLPEPSAERQGVDFMQAYKEVYLPDDIRRLTGESLLGFLIYKVKFAPPESPFEEGRYYNDADLARPITQTEADIAANDRRKEALLRRLDAERAARRMRDHRAKISM
;
A
#
# COMPACT_ATOMS: atom_id res chain seq x y z
N MET A 1 42.23 16.46 6.73
CA MET A 1 41.13 16.62 7.70
C MET A 1 40.02 17.44 7.06
N ASN A 2 38.85 16.81 6.93
CA ASN A 2 37.52 17.36 6.73
C ASN A 2 37.26 18.24 5.49
N GLN A 3 37.03 17.59 4.34
CA GLN A 3 36.04 18.07 3.39
C GLN A 3 34.66 17.85 4.01
N ARG A 4 33.99 18.95 4.39
CA ARG A 4 32.55 18.95 4.65
C ARG A 4 31.86 18.86 3.29
N GLY A 5 31.39 17.67 2.95
CA GLY A 5 30.58 17.43 1.77
C GLY A 5 29.28 18.22 1.84
N ASN A 6 29.02 18.98 0.78
CA ASN A 6 27.84 19.79 0.55
C ASN A 6 26.54 19.01 0.75
N ASN A 7 25.76 19.43 1.76
CA ASN A 7 24.31 19.32 1.73
C ASN A 7 23.78 20.57 1.01
N ASN A 8 23.28 20.41 -0.21
CA ASN A 8 22.20 21.18 -0.86
C ASN A 8 22.16 20.85 -2.36
N GLY A 9 20.99 20.46 -2.88
CA GLY A 9 20.69 20.51 -4.32
C GLY A 9 20.17 19.20 -4.89
N VAL A 10 18.88 19.18 -5.21
CA VAL A 10 18.26 18.16 -6.04
C VAL A 10 18.68 18.41 -7.50
N GLU A 11 19.91 18.05 -7.86
CA GLU A 11 20.37 18.05 -9.25
C GLU A 11 20.89 16.66 -9.60
N GLY A 12 20.03 15.90 -10.26
CA GLY A 12 20.34 14.59 -10.80
C GLY A 12 19.12 14.13 -11.59
N LEU A 13 19.27 14.05 -12.91
CA LEU A 13 18.30 13.34 -13.76
C LEU A 13 18.21 11.86 -13.36
N GLU A 14 19.16 11.37 -12.57
CA GLU A 14 19.20 10.03 -12.04
C GLU A 14 19.96 9.99 -10.71
N GLY A 15 19.79 8.91 -9.96
CA GLY A 15 20.52 8.69 -8.73
C GLY A 15 20.11 7.40 -8.01
N THR A 16 20.65 7.24 -6.81
CA THR A 16 20.37 6.08 -5.95
C THR A 16 20.04 6.54 -4.53
N ARG A 17 19.08 5.86 -3.89
CA ARG A 17 18.75 6.01 -2.47
C ARG A 17 18.82 4.65 -1.79
N HIS A 18 19.30 4.65 -0.56
CA HIS A 18 19.38 3.45 0.26
C HIS A 18 18.34 3.53 1.37
N THR A 19 17.62 2.44 1.57
CA THR A 19 16.81 2.18 2.75
C THR A 19 17.45 1.05 3.56
N PRO A 20 16.99 0.75 4.79
CA PRO A 20 17.55 -0.35 5.56
C PRO A 20 17.51 -1.72 4.86
N ASN A 21 16.47 -1.98 4.05
CA ASN A 21 16.21 -3.32 3.50
C ASN A 21 16.34 -3.40 1.96
N PHE A 22 16.37 -2.26 1.28
CA PHE A 22 16.39 -2.21 -0.18
C PHE A 22 17.01 -0.92 -0.72
N VAL A 23 17.33 -0.91 -1.99
CA VAL A 23 17.88 0.21 -2.74
C VAL A 23 16.85 0.69 -3.76
N VAL A 24 16.82 1.99 -4.01
CA VAL A 24 16.01 2.59 -5.06
C VAL A 24 16.91 3.34 -6.02
N HIS A 25 16.98 2.87 -7.25
CA HIS A 25 17.55 3.63 -8.35
C HIS A 25 16.45 4.45 -8.98
N PHE A 26 16.65 5.75 -9.14
CA PHE A 26 15.65 6.64 -9.72
C PHE A 26 16.23 7.36 -10.93
N ARG A 27 15.37 7.60 -11.91
CA ARG A 27 15.67 8.47 -13.05
C ARG A 27 14.45 9.28 -13.43
N ARG A 28 14.66 10.51 -13.89
CA ARG A 28 13.63 11.34 -14.50
C ARG A 28 13.41 10.84 -15.92
N ASN A 29 12.15 10.70 -16.30
CA ASN A 29 11.79 10.36 -17.65
C ASN A 29 12.28 11.44 -18.62
N GLU A 30 12.86 11.00 -19.74
CA GLU A 30 13.50 11.88 -20.73
C GLU A 30 12.48 12.73 -21.50
N PHE A 31 11.22 12.28 -21.59
CA PHE A 31 10.13 12.96 -22.31
C PHE A 31 9.33 13.91 -21.41
N TYR A 32 9.95 14.40 -20.34
CA TYR A 32 9.32 15.32 -19.40
C TYR A 32 8.91 16.64 -20.07
N ASP A 33 7.61 16.95 -20.04
CA ASP A 33 7.07 18.27 -20.36
C ASP A 33 7.14 19.16 -19.10
N PRO A 34 7.86 20.31 -19.14
CA PRO A 34 8.03 21.23 -18.00
C PRO A 34 6.74 21.78 -17.40
N ARG A 35 5.59 21.65 -18.09
CA ARG A 35 4.28 22.10 -17.60
C ARG A 35 3.65 21.14 -16.60
N PHE A 36 4.17 19.93 -16.47
CA PHE A 36 3.70 18.92 -15.52
C PHE A 36 4.74 18.69 -14.43
N PRO A 37 4.40 18.04 -13.29
CA PRO A 37 5.41 17.58 -12.35
C PRO A 37 6.37 16.56 -12.99
N PRO A 38 7.66 16.54 -12.59
CA PRO A 38 8.61 15.55 -13.06
C PRO A 38 8.08 14.13 -12.92
N PHE A 39 8.25 13.37 -13.98
CA PHE A 39 7.91 11.97 -14.00
C PHE A 39 9.17 11.16 -13.69
N TRP A 40 9.16 10.42 -12.60
CA TRP A 40 10.28 9.62 -12.13
C TRP A 40 9.98 8.13 -12.32
N GLU A 41 10.99 7.41 -12.78
CA GLU A 41 11.02 5.97 -12.81
C GLU A 41 11.91 5.48 -11.67
N LEU A 42 11.31 4.71 -10.76
CA LEU A 42 11.95 4.17 -9.56
C LEU A 42 12.08 2.66 -9.73
N THR A 43 13.30 2.17 -9.81
CA THR A 43 13.61 0.73 -9.72
C THR A 43 13.93 0.42 -8.26
N VAL A 44 13.04 -0.30 -7.61
CA VAL A 44 13.14 -0.70 -6.21
C VAL A 44 13.65 -2.13 -6.15
N SER A 45 14.79 -2.38 -5.50
CA SER A 45 15.42 -3.70 -5.49
C SER A 45 16.10 -4.04 -4.17
N ASN A 46 16.07 -5.33 -3.82
CA ASN A 46 16.95 -5.91 -2.80
C ASN A 46 17.78 -7.04 -3.43
N SER A 47 18.42 -7.88 -2.61
CA SER A 47 19.30 -8.95 -3.10
C SER A 47 18.59 -10.05 -3.90
N ARG A 48 17.25 -10.11 -3.87
CA ARG A 48 16.46 -11.20 -4.49
C ARG A 48 15.38 -10.71 -5.43
N HIS A 49 14.76 -9.58 -5.12
CA HIS A 49 13.57 -9.11 -5.81
C HIS A 49 13.69 -7.65 -6.22
N SER A 50 12.99 -7.29 -7.28
CA SER A 50 12.92 -5.94 -7.80
C SER A 50 11.58 -5.65 -8.47
N TYR A 51 11.14 -4.41 -8.43
CA TYR A 51 9.94 -3.93 -9.11
C TYR A 51 10.11 -2.47 -9.52
N ARG A 52 9.25 -1.96 -10.40
CA ARG A 52 9.32 -0.57 -10.85
C ARG A 52 8.10 0.22 -10.43
N VAL A 53 8.32 1.50 -10.11
CA VAL A 53 7.25 2.47 -9.83
C VAL A 53 7.50 3.72 -10.64
N MET A 54 6.48 4.13 -11.38
CA MET A 54 6.43 5.40 -12.07
C MET A 54 5.64 6.40 -11.24
N VAL A 55 6.24 7.56 -10.92
CA VAL A 55 5.62 8.59 -10.07
C VAL A 55 5.72 9.97 -10.70
N GLY A 56 4.61 10.71 -10.78
CA GLY A 56 4.60 12.10 -11.25
C GLY A 56 4.59 13.07 -10.07
N ILE A 57 5.77 13.42 -9.53
CA ILE A 57 5.88 14.24 -8.32
C ILE A 57 7.01 15.28 -8.42
N PRO A 58 6.89 16.41 -7.72
CA PRO A 58 7.97 17.36 -7.55
C PRO A 58 9.25 16.72 -6.98
N ALA A 59 10.41 17.23 -7.38
CA ALA A 59 11.70 16.65 -7.04
C ALA A 59 11.99 16.69 -5.52
N ASP A 60 11.49 17.71 -4.82
CA ASP A 60 11.55 17.86 -3.36
C ASP A 60 10.68 16.84 -2.60
N GLN A 61 9.72 16.21 -3.27
CA GLN A 61 8.88 15.16 -2.69
C GLN A 61 9.39 13.73 -2.97
N LEU A 62 10.44 13.58 -3.78
CA LEU A 62 10.96 12.28 -4.21
C LEU A 62 11.42 11.42 -3.03
N ASP A 63 12.17 12.00 -2.09
CA ASP A 63 12.66 11.27 -0.92
C ASP A 63 11.50 10.82 0.00
N LEU A 64 10.41 11.60 0.08
CA LEU A 64 9.22 11.20 0.83
C LEU A 64 8.49 10.05 0.14
N ALA A 65 8.38 10.06 -1.18
CA ALA A 65 7.78 8.96 -1.94
C ALA A 65 8.59 7.67 -1.77
N ILE A 66 9.92 7.75 -1.89
CA ILE A 66 10.82 6.59 -1.70
C ILE A 66 10.67 5.95 -0.32
N LYS A 67 10.51 6.76 0.75
CA LYS A 67 10.30 6.25 2.12
C LYS A 67 8.99 5.47 2.31
N LYS A 68 8.00 5.70 1.46
CA LYS A 68 6.69 5.02 1.53
C LYS A 68 6.64 3.74 0.70
N LEU A 69 7.64 3.50 -0.15
CA LEU A 69 7.67 2.32 -1.01
C LEU A 69 7.82 1.03 -0.19
N PRO A 70 7.05 -0.01 -0.52
CA PRO A 70 7.19 -1.29 0.17
C PRO A 70 8.47 -2.01 -0.22
N GLU A 71 9.00 -2.80 0.72
CA GLU A 71 10.20 -3.62 0.48
C GLU A 71 9.95 -4.67 -0.62
N PRO A 72 10.84 -4.84 -1.61
CA PRO A 72 10.71 -5.85 -2.68
C PRO A 72 10.49 -7.27 -2.16
N SER A 73 9.49 -7.96 -2.73
CA SER A 73 9.09 -9.33 -2.40
C SER A 73 8.91 -10.15 -3.67
N ALA A 74 8.77 -11.48 -3.52
CA ALA A 74 8.48 -12.39 -4.62
C ALA A 74 7.21 -11.98 -5.40
N GLU A 75 6.17 -11.54 -4.70
CA GLU A 75 4.90 -11.13 -5.32
C GLU A 75 5.04 -9.93 -6.24
N ARG A 76 5.93 -8.99 -5.89
CA ARG A 76 6.15 -7.76 -6.64
C ARG A 76 7.25 -7.89 -7.68
N GLN A 77 7.93 -9.04 -7.74
CA GLN A 77 9.03 -9.26 -8.67
C GLN A 77 8.60 -8.94 -10.11
N GLY A 78 9.31 -8.02 -10.76
CA GLY A 78 9.09 -7.62 -12.15
C GLY A 78 7.81 -6.85 -12.43
N VAL A 79 7.03 -6.46 -11.41
CA VAL A 79 5.78 -5.71 -11.59
C VAL A 79 6.09 -4.21 -11.81
N ASP A 80 5.38 -3.60 -12.76
CA ASP A 80 5.44 -2.17 -13.01
C ASP A 80 4.19 -1.48 -12.47
N PHE A 81 4.38 -0.55 -11.55
CA PHE A 81 3.32 0.28 -11.00
C PHE A 81 3.39 1.69 -11.55
N MET A 82 2.23 2.31 -11.71
CA MET A 82 2.05 3.73 -11.98
C MET A 82 1.30 4.33 -10.80
N GLN A 83 1.95 5.22 -10.06
CA GLN A 83 1.29 5.96 -9.00
C GLN A 83 0.40 7.04 -9.62
N ALA A 84 -0.83 7.14 -9.12
CA ALA A 84 -1.76 8.19 -9.41
C ALA A 84 -2.36 8.71 -8.10
N TYR A 85 -2.79 9.96 -8.13
CA TYR A 85 -3.53 10.57 -7.04
C TYR A 85 -5.02 10.51 -7.36
N LYS A 86 -5.84 10.12 -6.38
CA LYS A 86 -7.30 10.08 -6.51
C LYS A 86 -7.93 10.78 -5.33
N GLU A 87 -9.01 11.50 -5.62
CA GLU A 87 -9.86 12.12 -4.61
C GLU A 87 -11.22 11.43 -4.61
N VAL A 88 -11.79 11.26 -3.41
CA VAL A 88 -13.17 10.79 -3.24
C VAL A 88 -13.93 11.74 -2.35
N TYR A 89 -15.22 11.91 -2.67
CA TYR A 89 -16.14 12.63 -1.80
C TYR A 89 -16.35 11.87 -0.50
N LEU A 90 -16.17 12.57 0.61
CA LEU A 90 -16.45 12.02 1.92
C LEU A 90 -17.97 11.88 2.10
N PRO A 91 -18.45 10.80 2.75
CA PRO A 91 -19.82 10.69 3.20
C PRO A 91 -20.26 11.86 4.09
N ASP A 92 -21.54 12.23 4.05
CA ASP A 92 -22.07 13.44 4.71
C ASP A 92 -21.86 13.47 6.23
N ASP A 93 -21.87 12.31 6.88
CA ASP A 93 -21.59 12.15 8.31
C ASP A 93 -20.14 12.51 8.64
N ILE A 94 -19.17 12.04 7.85
CA ILE A 94 -17.76 12.42 8.01
C ILE A 94 -17.57 13.90 7.69
N ARG A 95 -18.16 14.39 6.60
CA ARG A 95 -18.08 15.80 6.20
C ARG A 95 -18.55 16.75 7.30
N ARG A 96 -19.67 16.43 7.96
CA ARG A 96 -20.20 17.24 9.07
C ARG A 96 -19.30 17.24 10.30
N LEU A 97 -18.59 16.14 10.55
CA LEU A 97 -17.70 15.99 11.69
C LEU A 97 -16.35 16.66 11.48
N THR A 98 -15.79 16.57 10.27
CA THR A 98 -14.42 17.04 9.98
C THR A 98 -14.38 18.38 9.27
N GLY A 99 -15.46 18.80 8.63
CA GLY A 99 -15.49 19.96 7.72
C GLY A 99 -14.84 19.68 6.36
N GLU A 100 -14.22 18.52 6.17
CA GLU A 100 -13.55 18.13 4.92
C GLU A 100 -14.56 17.52 3.95
N SER A 101 -14.48 17.89 2.67
CA SER A 101 -15.38 17.37 1.63
C SER A 101 -14.75 16.30 0.74
N LEU A 102 -13.42 16.26 0.70
CA LEU A 102 -12.64 15.35 -0.14
C LEU A 102 -11.57 14.66 0.68
N LEU A 103 -11.32 13.41 0.36
CA LEU A 103 -10.15 12.67 0.83
C LEU A 103 -9.28 12.30 -0.37
N GLY A 104 -8.08 12.87 -0.40
CA GLY A 104 -7.03 12.50 -1.34
C GLY A 104 -6.26 11.28 -0.87
N PHE A 105 -5.99 10.34 -1.77
CA PHE A 105 -5.13 9.20 -1.49
C PHE A 105 -4.37 8.74 -2.74
N LEU A 106 -3.25 8.08 -2.48
CA LEU A 106 -2.39 7.51 -3.53
C LEU A 106 -2.91 6.13 -3.92
N ILE A 107 -3.02 5.91 -5.22
CA ILE A 107 -3.35 4.64 -5.84
C ILE A 107 -2.23 4.23 -6.80
N TYR A 108 -2.04 2.94 -6.99
CA TYR A 108 -1.06 2.36 -7.89
C TYR A 108 -1.78 1.50 -8.90
N LYS A 109 -1.68 1.89 -10.18
CA LYS A 109 -2.17 1.10 -11.31
C LYS A 109 -1.07 0.15 -11.76
N VAL A 110 -1.38 -1.13 -11.90
CA VAL A 110 -0.47 -2.10 -12.51
C VAL A 110 -0.41 -1.84 -14.02
N LYS A 111 0.79 -1.55 -14.53
CA LYS A 111 1.06 -1.33 -15.95
C LYS A 111 1.57 -2.57 -16.65
N PHE A 112 2.24 -3.42 -15.91
CA PHE A 112 2.72 -4.71 -16.35
C PHE A 112 2.88 -5.61 -15.13
N ALA A 113 2.55 -6.89 -15.29
CA ALA A 113 2.84 -7.92 -14.31
C ALA A 113 3.37 -9.16 -15.07
N PRO A 114 4.45 -9.80 -14.58
CA PRO A 114 4.94 -11.03 -15.21
C PRO A 114 3.93 -12.18 -15.04
N PRO A 115 4.04 -13.23 -15.87
CA PRO A 115 3.28 -14.46 -15.65
C PRO A 115 3.48 -14.96 -14.22
N GLU A 116 2.42 -15.49 -13.60
CA GLU A 116 2.38 -15.96 -12.20
C GLU A 116 2.40 -14.87 -11.12
N SER A 117 2.48 -13.60 -11.49
CA SER A 117 2.29 -12.52 -10.52
C SER A 117 0.86 -12.54 -9.95
N PRO A 118 0.69 -12.31 -8.63
CA PRO A 118 -0.64 -12.12 -8.05
C PRO A 118 -1.26 -10.76 -8.41
N PHE A 119 -0.52 -9.90 -9.12
CA PHE A 119 -1.01 -8.61 -9.62
C PHE A 119 -1.65 -8.75 -11.00
N GLU A 120 -2.80 -8.10 -11.18
CA GLU A 120 -3.51 -8.07 -12.46
C GLU A 120 -3.21 -6.76 -13.19
N GLU A 121 -2.84 -6.84 -14.47
CA GLU A 121 -2.60 -5.66 -15.29
C GLU A 121 -3.86 -4.79 -15.38
N GLY A 122 -3.69 -3.47 -15.27
CA GLY A 122 -4.78 -2.49 -15.31
C GLY A 122 -5.50 -2.30 -13.98
N ARG A 123 -5.32 -3.18 -12.99
CA ARG A 123 -5.92 -3.08 -11.67
C ARG A 123 -5.27 -1.99 -10.82
N TYR A 124 -6.06 -1.43 -9.90
CA TYR A 124 -5.64 -0.38 -8.98
C TYR A 124 -5.55 -0.92 -7.56
N TYR A 125 -4.51 -0.49 -6.83
CA TYR A 125 -4.26 -0.81 -5.44
C TYR A 125 -4.04 0.48 -4.65
N ASN A 126 -4.56 0.61 -3.44
CA ASN A 126 -4.23 1.76 -2.61
C ASN A 126 -2.82 1.60 -2.01
N ASP A 127 -2.22 2.69 -1.55
CA ASP A 127 -0.89 2.68 -0.90
C ASP A 127 -0.80 1.67 0.26
N ALA A 128 -1.83 1.61 1.11
CA ALA A 128 -1.91 0.66 2.22
C ALA A 128 -2.00 -0.80 1.76
N ASP A 129 -2.57 -1.06 0.59
CA ASP A 129 -2.73 -2.40 0.02
C ASP A 129 -1.46 -2.83 -0.71
N LEU A 130 -0.71 -1.89 -1.32
CA LEU A 130 0.55 -2.18 -1.99
C LEU A 130 1.63 -2.70 -1.04
N ALA A 131 1.59 -2.27 0.22
CA ALA A 131 2.49 -2.72 1.27
C ALA A 131 2.09 -4.06 1.90
N ARG A 132 0.89 -4.57 1.62
CA ARG A 132 0.41 -5.84 2.16
C ARG A 132 0.75 -6.99 1.21
N PRO A 133 1.05 -8.18 1.76
CA PRO A 133 1.05 -9.40 0.95
C PRO A 133 -0.33 -9.58 0.30
N ILE A 134 -0.36 -9.80 -1.01
CA ILE A 134 -1.61 -10.08 -1.74
C ILE A 134 -1.99 -11.55 -1.55
N THR A 135 -1.00 -12.43 -1.61
CA THR A 135 -1.17 -13.85 -1.36
C THR A 135 -1.15 -14.04 0.15
N GLN A 136 -2.24 -14.62 0.68
CA GLN A 136 -2.26 -15.01 2.08
C GLN A 136 -1.19 -16.06 2.33
N THR A 137 -0.40 -15.88 3.39
CA THR A 137 0.52 -16.92 3.83
C THR A 137 -0.25 -18.06 4.50
N GLU A 138 0.34 -19.25 4.60
CA GLU A 138 -0.25 -20.36 5.38
C GLU A 138 -0.54 -19.95 6.83
N ALA A 139 0.32 -19.11 7.42
CA ALA A 139 0.13 -18.58 8.76
C ALA A 139 -1.08 -17.63 8.85
N ASP A 140 -1.30 -16.81 7.83
CA ASP A 140 -2.47 -15.93 7.74
C ASP A 140 -3.76 -16.73 7.65
N ILE A 141 -3.77 -17.77 6.81
CA ILE A 141 -4.91 -18.69 6.65
C ILE A 141 -5.22 -19.35 8.00
N ALA A 142 -4.22 -19.96 8.64
CA ALA A 142 -4.39 -20.63 9.94
C ALA A 142 -4.80 -19.65 11.06
N ALA A 143 -4.33 -18.41 11.04
CA ALA A 143 -4.76 -17.38 11.99
C ALA A 143 -6.21 -16.92 11.74
N ASN A 144 -6.65 -16.91 10.49
CA ASN A 144 -8.02 -16.55 10.13
C ASN A 144 -9.00 -17.68 10.51
N ASP A 145 -8.61 -18.94 10.28
CA ASP A 145 -9.38 -20.11 10.69
C ASP A 145 -9.57 -20.17 12.21
N ARG A 146 -8.51 -19.93 12.98
CA ARG A 146 -8.60 -19.83 14.45
C ARG A 146 -9.54 -18.72 14.91
N ARG A 147 -9.49 -17.55 14.25
CA ARG A 147 -10.41 -16.43 14.54
C ARG A 147 -11.86 -16.79 14.21
N LYS A 148 -12.10 -17.46 13.08
CA LYS A 148 -13.41 -17.95 12.67
C LYS A 148 -13.96 -18.96 13.67
N GLU A 149 -13.16 -19.93 14.11
CA GLU A 149 -13.58 -20.89 15.14
C GLU A 149 -13.94 -20.21 16.46
N ALA A 150 -13.12 -19.25 16.92
CA ALA A 150 -13.40 -18.50 18.14
C ALA A 150 -14.72 -17.73 18.05
N LEU A 151 -15.00 -17.10 16.90
CA LEU A 151 -16.27 -16.40 16.64
C LEU A 151 -17.45 -17.36 16.64
N LEU A 152 -17.34 -18.51 15.98
CA LEU A 152 -18.40 -19.52 15.96
C LEU A 152 -18.71 -20.04 17.36
N ARG A 153 -17.68 -20.37 18.15
CA ARG A 153 -17.86 -20.79 19.56
C ARG A 153 -18.56 -19.74 20.40
N ARG A 154 -18.19 -18.47 20.24
CA ARG A 154 -18.85 -17.35 20.94
C ARG A 154 -20.32 -17.24 20.53
N LEU A 155 -20.61 -17.36 19.24
CA LEU A 155 -21.96 -17.24 18.71
C LEU A 155 -22.87 -18.40 19.19
N ASP A 156 -22.32 -19.60 19.33
CA ASP A 156 -23.02 -20.76 19.91
C ASP A 156 -23.27 -20.60 21.40
N ALA A 157 -22.30 -20.06 22.16
CA ALA A 157 -22.48 -19.75 23.57
C ALA A 157 -23.58 -18.68 23.78
N GLU A 158 -23.59 -17.63 22.96
CA GLU A 158 -24.63 -16.59 22.99
C GLU A 158 -26.01 -17.15 22.67
N ARG A 159 -26.12 -18.04 21.67
CA ARG A 159 -27.36 -18.76 21.34
C ARG A 159 -27.84 -19.65 22.48
N ALA A 160 -26.95 -20.40 23.13
CA ALA A 160 -27.28 -21.27 24.26
C ALA A 160 -27.79 -20.44 25.46
N ALA A 161 -27.10 -19.35 25.79
CA ALA A 161 -27.51 -18.43 26.85
C ALA A 161 -28.87 -17.76 26.57
N ARG A 162 -29.20 -17.50 25.30
CA ARG A 162 -30.52 -17.01 24.91
C ARG A 162 -31.61 -18.07 25.11
N ARG A 163 -31.39 -19.31 24.67
CA ARG A 163 -32.35 -20.42 24.88
C ARG A 163 -32.65 -20.67 26.36
N MET A 164 -31.63 -20.62 27.23
CA MET A 164 -31.84 -20.79 28.67
C MET A 164 -32.67 -19.67 29.29
N ARG A 165 -32.46 -18.42 28.86
CA ARG A 165 -33.28 -17.28 29.30
C ARG A 165 -34.74 -17.42 28.86
N ASP A 166 -34.96 -17.80 27.61
CA ASP A 166 -36.30 -17.99 27.05
C ASP A 166 -37.04 -19.18 27.70
N HIS A 167 -36.32 -20.25 28.06
CA HIS A 167 -36.88 -21.39 28.78
C HIS A 167 -37.26 -21.04 30.23
N ARG A 168 -36.40 -20.29 30.93
CA ARG A 168 -36.68 -19.83 32.30
C ARG A 168 -37.88 -18.87 32.36
N ALA A 169 -38.01 -17.97 31.38
CA ALA A 169 -39.16 -17.07 31.28
C ALA A 169 -40.49 -17.81 31.06
N LYS A 170 -40.49 -18.97 30.41
CA LYS A 170 -41.68 -19.81 30.21
C LYS A 170 -42.09 -20.64 31.43
N ILE A 171 -41.17 -20.92 32.35
CA ILE A 171 -41.44 -21.70 33.58
C ILE A 171 -41.93 -20.80 34.72
N SER A 172 -41.61 -19.51 34.68
CA SER A 172 -42.04 -18.51 35.69
C SER A 172 -43.37 -17.82 35.35
N MET A 173 -44.09 -18.30 34.32
CA MET A 173 -45.46 -17.92 33.94
C MET A 173 -46.39 -19.08 34.23
#